data_AF-A0A920HEU7-F1
#
_entry.id   AF-A0A920HEU7-F1
#
_cell.length_a   1.000
_cell.length_b   1.000
_cell.length_c   1.000
_cell.angle_alpha   90.00
_cell.angle_beta   90.00
_cell.angle_gamma   90.00
#
_symmetry.space_group_name_H-M   'P 1'
#
loop_
_entity.id
_entity.type
_entity.pdbx_description
1 polymer ?
#
loop_
_entity_poly.entity_id
_entity_poly.type
_entity_poly.pdbx_seq_one_letter_code
_entity_poly.pdbx_strand_id
1 'polypeptide(L)'
;MIKSTKDFLQVLKNIDKNNLKPVYIINSEQSYIIEEFIKKFKSIIPDELKSFNQFIFYEHDSKVEDIASIANNYPLAGDLQIIIIKGGDKIISKLDLL
;
A
#
# COMPACT_ATOMS: atom_id res chain seq x y z
N MET A 1 -10.15 4.37 5.10
CA MET A 1 -9.53 5.59 4.54
C MET A 1 -8.87 6.35 5.69
N ILE A 2 -7.57 6.62 5.59
CA ILE A 2 -6.78 7.33 6.60
C ILE A 2 -6.87 8.82 6.24
N LYS A 3 -7.54 9.60 7.08
CA LYS A 3 -7.81 11.04 6.84
C LYS A 3 -7.26 11.95 7.95
N SER A 4 -6.82 11.37 9.06
CA SER A 4 -6.34 12.11 10.23
C SER A 4 -5.08 11.49 10.83
N THR A 5 -4.34 12.30 11.61
CA THR A 5 -3.18 11.83 12.39
C THR A 5 -3.56 10.70 13.36
N LYS A 6 -4.78 10.71 13.89
CA LYS A 6 -5.27 9.64 14.78
C LYS A 6 -5.40 8.30 14.05
N ASP A 7 -5.96 8.32 12.83
CA ASP A 7 -6.08 7.12 12.00
C ASP A 7 -4.70 6.55 11.66
N PHE A 8 -3.76 7.45 11.32
CA PHE A 8 -2.37 7.08 11.04
C PHE A 8 -1.72 6.34 12.21
N LEU A 9 -1.77 6.92 13.42
CA LEU A 9 -1.21 6.30 14.63
C LEU A 9 -1.86 4.95 14.94
N GLN A 10 -3.16 4.81 14.69
CA GLN A 10 -3.85 3.54 14.88
C GLN A 10 -3.37 2.47 13.89
N VAL A 11 -3.16 2.84 12.62
CA VAL A 11 -2.63 1.90 11.63
C VAL A 11 -1.19 1.50 11.96
N LEU A 12 -0.33 2.42 12.39
CA LEU A 12 1.02 2.07 12.85
C LEU A 12 1.00 1.03 13.96
N LYS A 13 0.16 1.22 14.98
CA LYS A 13 -0.02 0.25 16.07
C LYS A 13 -0.51 -1.11 15.59
N ASN A 14 -1.33 -1.13 14.54
CA ASN A 14 -1.82 -2.38 13.95
C ASN A 14 -0.71 -3.12 13.18
N ILE A 15 0.13 -2.39 12.43
CA ILE A 15 1.30 -2.95 11.75
C ILE A 15 2.25 -3.58 12.77
N ASP A 16 2.55 -2.88 13.87
CA ASP A 16 3.45 -3.38 14.91
C ASP A 16 2.92 -4.65 15.61
N LYS A 17 1.59 -4.84 15.59
CA LYS A 17 0.92 -6.05 16.10
C LYS A 17 0.71 -7.14 15.05
N ASN A 18 1.28 -6.97 13.86
CA ASN A 18 1.05 -7.83 12.69
C ASN A 18 -0.45 -8.01 12.34
N ASN A 19 -1.27 -7.01 12.66
CA ASN A 19 -2.70 -6.99 12.37
C ASN A 19 -2.95 -6.13 11.12
N LEU A 20 -2.54 -6.64 9.97
CA LEU A 20 -2.60 -5.93 8.69
C LEU A 20 -3.98 -6.11 8.04
N LYS A 21 -4.52 -5.00 7.54
CA LYS A 21 -5.67 -5.02 6.63
C LYS A 21 -5.16 -5.20 5.20
N PRO A 22 -5.94 -5.81 4.30
CA PRO A 22 -5.50 -6.04 2.92
C PRO A 22 -5.37 -4.74 2.11
N VAL A 23 -6.16 -3.71 2.43
CA VAL A 23 -6.19 -2.45 1.67
C VAL A 23 -6.18 -1.24 2.60
N TYR A 24 -5.35 -0.26 2.26
CA TYR A 24 -5.27 1.04 2.91
C TYR A 24 -5.37 2.16 1.86
N ILE A 25 -6.35 3.04 2.04
CA ILE A 25 -6.47 4.28 1.26
C ILE A 25 -5.95 5.42 2.13
N ILE A 26 -4.92 6.11 1.68
CA ILE A 26 -4.28 7.22 2.38
C ILE A 26 -4.60 8.50 1.62
N ASN A 27 -5.28 9.44 2.27
CA ASN A 27 -5.53 10.75 1.72
C ASN A 27 -5.27 11.78 2.83
N SER A 28 -4.15 12.50 2.71
CA SER A 28 -3.68 13.46 3.71
C SER A 28 -3.10 14.67 3.00
N GLU A 29 -3.46 15.86 3.46
CA GLU A 29 -2.84 17.12 3.00
C GLU A 29 -1.38 17.26 3.48
N GLN A 30 -0.99 16.48 4.50
CA GLN A 30 0.36 16.46 5.04
C GLN A 30 1.19 15.38 4.36
N SER A 31 2.09 15.78 3.46
CA SER A 31 2.98 14.89 2.69
C SER A 31 3.88 14.04 3.58
N TYR A 32 4.37 14.60 4.70
CA TYR A 32 5.19 13.87 5.68
C TYR A 32 4.50 12.60 6.21
N ILE A 33 3.19 12.66 6.49
CA ILE A 33 2.42 11.50 6.97
C ILE A 33 2.38 10.41 5.90
N ILE A 34 2.20 10.78 4.63
CA ILE A 34 2.16 9.85 3.51
C ILE A 34 3.50 9.14 3.36
N GLU A 35 4.61 9.90 3.38
CA GLU A 35 5.96 9.35 3.25
C GLU A 35 6.31 8.40 4.40
N GLU A 36 5.97 8.74 5.64
CA GLU A 36 6.18 7.85 6.79
C GLU A 36 5.36 6.56 6.68
N PHE A 37 4.13 6.64 6.17
CA PHE A 37 3.33 5.45 5.92
C PHE A 37 3.96 4.54 4.86
N ILE A 38 4.37 5.12 3.74
CA ILE A 38 5.06 4.40 2.66
C ILE A 38 6.33 3.74 3.21
N LYS A 39 7.13 4.46 3.99
CA LYS A 39 8.36 3.94 4.60
C LYS A 39 8.07 2.78 5.54
N LYS A 40 7.06 2.90 6.41
CA LYS A 40 6.68 1.82 7.33
C LYS A 40 6.22 0.58 6.56
N PHE A 41 5.37 0.72 5.55
CA PHE A 41 4.92 -0.41 4.73
C PHE A 41 6.09 -1.08 4.00
N LYS A 42 6.97 -0.30 3.37
CA LYS A 42 8.17 -0.85 2.73
C LYS A 42 9.07 -1.61 3.69
N SER A 43 9.08 -1.26 4.98
CA SER A 43 9.89 -1.96 5.99
C SER A 43 9.34 -3.33 6.41
N ILE A 44 8.09 -3.67 6.04
CA ILE A 44 7.50 -4.98 6.36
C ILE A 44 8.16 -6.10 5.55
N ILE A 45 8.55 -5.82 4.31
CA ILE A 45 9.25 -6.79 3.45
C ILE A 45 10.76 -6.70 3.73
N PRO A 46 11.44 -7.80 4.08
CA PRO A 46 12.90 -7.85 4.20
C PRO A 46 13.59 -7.37 2.92
N ASP A 47 14.73 -6.69 3.04
CA ASP A 47 15.42 -6.06 1.91
C ASP A 47 15.70 -7.03 0.75
N GLU A 48 16.10 -8.26 1.07
CA GLU A 48 16.39 -9.33 0.10
C GLU A 48 15.14 -9.83 -0.66
N LEU A 49 13.94 -9.62 -0.12
CA LEU A 49 12.68 -10.04 -0.71
C LEU A 49 11.94 -8.92 -1.44
N LYS A 50 12.41 -7.66 -1.33
CA LYS A 50 11.72 -6.49 -1.89
C LYS A 50 11.57 -6.55 -3.40
N SER A 51 12.57 -7.03 -4.12
CA SER A 51 12.52 -7.15 -5.58
C SER A 51 11.43 -8.11 -6.07
N PHE A 52 10.98 -9.03 -5.21
CA PHE A 52 9.99 -10.05 -5.55
C PHE A 52 8.58 -9.70 -5.04
N ASN A 53 8.50 -8.95 -3.95
CA ASN A 53 7.23 -8.77 -3.23
C ASN A 53 6.85 -7.32 -2.98
N GLN A 54 7.61 -6.34 -3.48
CA GLN A 54 7.30 -4.93 -3.31
C GLN A 54 7.20 -4.21 -4.64
N PHE A 55 5.99 -3.77 -4.99
CA PHE A 55 5.70 -3.12 -6.26
C PHE A 55 5.23 -1.68 -6.02
N ILE A 56 5.69 -0.77 -6.88
CA ILE A 56 5.29 0.65 -6.85
C ILE A 56 4.75 1.01 -8.22
N PHE A 57 3.50 1.45 -8.25
CA PHE A 57 2.81 1.91 -9.45
C PHE A 57 2.48 3.40 -9.33
N TYR A 58 2.45 4.07 -10.47
CA TYR A 58 1.96 5.43 -10.60
C TYR A 58 0.73 5.39 -11.50
N GLU A 59 -0.37 6.04 -11.09
CA GLU A 59 -1.65 5.86 -11.81
C GLU A 59 -1.62 6.30 -13.28
N HIS A 60 -0.69 7.18 -13.66
CA HIS A 60 -0.57 7.69 -15.02
C HIS A 60 0.16 6.72 -15.96
N ASP A 61 1.03 5.87 -15.41
CA ASP A 61 1.86 4.94 -16.18
C ASP A 61 1.36 3.49 -16.10
N SER A 62 0.35 3.23 -15.27
CA SER A 62 -0.06 1.88 -14.90
C SER A 62 -1.54 1.65 -15.21
N LYS A 63 -1.85 0.48 -15.79
CA LYS A 63 -3.24 0.06 -15.99
C LYS A 63 -3.77 -0.67 -14.76
N VAL A 64 -5.07 -0.55 -14.50
CA VAL A 64 -5.70 -1.21 -13.33
C VAL A 64 -5.58 -2.72 -13.45
N GLU A 65 -5.68 -3.23 -14.67
CA GLU A 65 -5.60 -4.65 -14.99
C GLU A 65 -4.23 -5.24 -14.63
N ASP A 66 -3.14 -4.49 -14.87
CA ASP A 66 -1.77 -4.92 -14.52
C ASP A 66 -1.59 -5.00 -13.01
N ILE A 67 -2.09 -4.00 -12.28
CA ILE A 67 -2.03 -3.94 -10.82
C ILE A 67 -2.87 -5.08 -10.21
N ALA A 68 -4.08 -5.29 -10.72
CA ALA A 68 -4.99 -6.35 -10.27
C ALA A 68 -4.40 -7.74 -10.52
N SER A 69 -3.74 -7.95 -11.66
CA SER A 69 -3.03 -9.20 -11.97
C SER A 69 -1.99 -9.52 -10.91
N ILE A 70 -1.17 -8.54 -10.51
CA ILE A 70 -0.14 -8.72 -9.48
C ILE A 70 -0.78 -8.95 -8.10
N ALA A 71 -1.81 -8.18 -7.75
CA ALA A 71 -2.53 -8.31 -6.47
C ALA A 71 -3.21 -9.68 -6.30
N ASN A 72 -3.67 -10.29 -7.38
CA ASN A 72 -4.33 -11.60 -7.36
C ASN A 72 -3.35 -12.79 -7.26
N ASN A 73 -2.07 -12.56 -7.49
CA ASN A 73 -1.06 -13.61 -7.35
C ASN A 73 -0.64 -13.77 -5.89
N TYR A 74 -0.19 -14.98 -5.53
CA TYR A 74 0.49 -15.19 -4.25
C TYR A 74 1.84 -14.46 -4.24
N PRO A 75 2.36 -14.08 -3.05
CA PRO A 75 3.71 -13.57 -2.91
C PRO A 75 4.71 -14.49 -3.62
N LEU A 76 5.62 -13.92 -4.40
CA LEU A 76 6.63 -14.69 -5.12
C LEU A 76 7.67 -15.31 -4.16
N ALA A 77 7.89 -14.68 -3.00
CA ALA A 77 8.72 -15.23 -1.93
C ALA A 77 8.26 -14.75 -0.54
N GLY A 78 8.26 -15.62 0.46
CA GLY A 78 7.80 -15.29 1.81
C GLY A 78 6.27 -15.16 1.90
N ASP A 79 5.78 -14.50 2.96
CA ASP A 79 4.38 -14.58 3.36
C ASP A 79 3.50 -13.42 2.86
N LEU A 80 4.11 -12.31 2.40
CA LEU A 80 3.41 -11.08 2.10
C LEU A 80 3.97 -10.40 0.85
N GLN A 81 3.09 -9.77 0.09
CA GLN A 81 3.43 -8.81 -0.95
C GLN A 81 2.78 -7.45 -0.67
N ILE A 82 3.46 -6.38 -1.07
CA ILE A 82 3.03 -5.00 -0.88
C ILE A 82 3.00 -4.30 -2.22
N ILE A 83 1.84 -3.72 -2.53
CA ILE A 83 1.59 -2.96 -3.75
C ILE A 83 1.27 -1.52 -3.32
N ILE A 84 2.08 -0.57 -3.77
CA ILE A 84 1.93 0.85 -3.45
C ILE A 84 1.54 1.57 -4.73
N ILE A 85 0.39 2.24 -4.71
CA ILE A 85 -0.13 3.00 -5.84
C ILE A 85 -0.07 4.48 -5.50
N LYS A 86 0.75 5.24 -6.23
CA LYS A 86 0.89 6.68 -6.05
C LYS A 86 -0.08 7.44 -6.96
N GLY A 87 -0.78 8.41 -6.36
CA GLY A 87 -1.78 9.26 -7.03
C GLY A 87 -3.08 8.54 -7.41
N GLY A 88 -3.38 7.37 -6.83
CA GLY A 88 -4.37 6.40 -7.31
C GLY A 88 -5.86 6.76 -7.24
N ASP A 89 -6.24 8.04 -7.32
CA ASP A 89 -7.65 8.47 -7.24
C ASP A 89 -8.51 7.83 -8.34
N LYS A 90 -7.98 7.71 -9.57
CA LYS A 90 -8.69 7.03 -10.67
C LYS A 90 -8.79 5.53 -10.46
N ILE A 91 -7.76 4.93 -9.85
CA ILE A 91 -7.70 3.50 -9.59
C ILE A 91 -8.71 3.12 -8.51
N ILE A 92 -8.78 3.90 -7.43
CA ILE A 92 -9.77 3.72 -6.35
C ILE A 92 -11.20 3.74 -6.93
N SER A 93 -11.49 4.69 -7.81
CA SER A 93 -12.80 4.85 -8.44
C SER A 93 -13.18 3.67 -9.35
N LYS A 94 -12.20 3.01 -9.97
CA LYS A 94 -12.42 1.85 -10.87
C LYS A 94 -12.55 0.52 -10.13
N LEU A 95 -12.06 0.44 -8.90
CA LEU A 95 -12.07 -0.79 -8.10
C LEU A 95 -13.30 -0.90 -7.19
N ASP A 96 -14.28 0.01 -7.31
CA ASP A 96 -15.45 0.13 -6.42
C ASP A 96 -15.06 0.09 -4.92
N LEU A 97 -13.89 0.64 -4.58
CA LEU A 97 -13.32 0.60 -3.22
C LEU A 97 -13.83 1.73 -2.31
N LEU A 98 -14.80 2.53 -2.77
CA LEU A 98 -15.41 3.65 -2.04
C LEU A 98 -16.93 3.67 -2.21
#